data_AF-A0A7X7V3R4-F1
#
_entry.id   AF-A0A7X7V3R4-F1
#
_cell.length_a   1.000
_cell.length_b   1.000
_cell.length_c   1.000
_cell.angle_alpha   90.00
_cell.angle_beta   90.00
_cell.angle_gamma   90.00
#
_symmetry.space_group_name_H-M   'P 1'
#
loop_
_entity.id
_entity.type
_entity.pdbx_description
1 polymer ?
#
loop_
_entity_poly.entity_id
_entity_poly.type
_entity_poly.pdbx_seq_one_letter_code
_entity_poly.pdbx_strand_id
1 'polypeptide(L)'
;MEFTTDIFSLDKPSSVTFNLVGTRLPNNHDLYFRSKQKELVEQYSAARIFLRETETDDWEHWFNPVEDDVANKAFKLIFRSHFYETALFYYNAIVDLSWTLCYVSAEFACSQQGKRVDLSGIRPIDEAATLLRSAERNVTAPTAENNPFEYLRMMCPEFIPAFDQIIDFWNAFSDSEIRKRYNFCKHKGRPAYQEIEDLSSGRVMGFYVQNKDTGEKTQMASDIADVRYSFSLEDAIAQLVDFDDNKLFPYIRKLIDTIEDILKPSPMI
;
A
#
# COMPACT_ATOMS: atom_id res chain seq x y z
N MET A 1 -17.41 -8.55 1.96
CA MET A 1 -17.02 -7.32 1.23
C MET A 1 -16.82 -7.62 -0.25
N GLU A 2 -17.49 -6.87 -1.12
CA GLU A 2 -17.35 -6.98 -2.56
C GLU A 2 -16.49 -5.84 -3.12
N PHE A 3 -15.48 -6.18 -3.91
CA PHE A 3 -14.67 -5.20 -4.65
C PHE A 3 -15.19 -5.13 -6.09
N THR A 4 -15.24 -3.93 -6.66
CA THR A 4 -15.70 -3.72 -8.05
C THR A 4 -14.64 -4.09 -9.09
N THR A 5 -13.41 -4.33 -8.65
CA THR A 5 -12.25 -4.59 -9.50
C THR A 5 -11.61 -5.95 -9.20
N ASP A 6 -10.95 -6.56 -10.20
CA ASP A 6 -10.27 -7.86 -10.06
C ASP A 6 -8.74 -7.68 -10.02
N ILE A 7 -8.11 -7.77 -8.86
CA ILE A 7 -6.64 -7.63 -8.73
C ILE A 7 -5.85 -8.70 -9.49
N PHE A 8 -6.42 -9.88 -9.76
CA PHE A 8 -5.70 -10.92 -10.49
C PHE A 8 -5.56 -10.61 -11.98
N SER A 9 -6.37 -9.68 -12.49
CA SER A 9 -6.20 -9.13 -13.83
C SER A 9 -4.99 -8.18 -13.97
N LEU A 10 -4.35 -7.80 -12.85
CA LEU A 10 -3.08 -7.08 -12.84
C LEU A 10 -1.87 -8.03 -12.98
N ASP A 11 -2.09 -9.35 -12.84
CA ASP A 11 -1.04 -10.35 -12.99
C ASP A 11 -0.67 -10.53 -14.47
N LYS A 12 0.50 -11.10 -14.70
CA LYS A 12 0.92 -11.48 -16.05
C LYS A 12 -0.03 -12.54 -16.61
N PRO A 13 -0.17 -12.65 -17.95
CA PRO A 13 -0.94 -13.72 -18.56
C PRO A 13 -0.51 -15.10 -18.06
N SER A 14 -1.47 -15.88 -17.54
CA SER A 14 -1.22 -17.21 -16.97
C SER A 14 -1.03 -18.30 -18.02
N SER A 15 -1.56 -18.09 -19.24
CA SER A 15 -1.39 -18.98 -20.39
C SER A 15 -1.23 -18.15 -21.66
N VAL A 16 -0.11 -18.32 -22.36
CA VAL A 16 0.18 -17.61 -23.62
C VAL A 16 0.60 -18.63 -24.68
N THR A 17 0.06 -18.48 -25.89
CA THR A 17 0.55 -19.20 -27.08
C THR A 17 1.29 -18.22 -27.97
N PHE A 18 2.51 -18.54 -28.35
CA PHE A 18 3.34 -17.72 -29.24
C PHE A 18 4.15 -18.59 -30.21
N ASN A 19 4.53 -18.01 -31.35
CA ASN A 19 5.37 -18.68 -32.34
C ASN A 19 6.83 -18.64 -31.92
N LEU A 20 7.54 -19.77 -31.90
CA LEU A 20 8.97 -19.77 -31.59
C LEU A 20 9.80 -18.97 -32.61
N VAL A 21 9.41 -19.00 -33.88
CA VAL A 21 10.09 -18.25 -34.94
C VAL A 21 9.63 -16.79 -34.89
N GLY A 22 10.59 -15.87 -34.73
CA GLY A 22 10.34 -14.42 -34.71
C GLY A 22 9.94 -13.84 -33.36
N THR A 23 9.72 -14.66 -32.33
CA THR A 23 9.48 -14.17 -30.96
C THR A 23 10.79 -13.73 -30.32
N ARG A 24 10.76 -12.54 -29.71
CA ARG A 24 11.88 -11.99 -28.93
C ARG A 24 12.12 -12.87 -27.69
N LEU A 25 13.35 -13.33 -27.51
CA LEU A 25 13.77 -14.03 -26.29
C LEU A 25 13.68 -13.08 -25.08
N PRO A 26 13.32 -13.60 -23.89
CA PRO A 26 13.30 -12.80 -22.70
C PRO A 26 14.70 -12.33 -22.34
N ASN A 27 14.75 -11.20 -21.67
CA ASN A 27 15.96 -10.71 -21.03
C ASN A 27 15.69 -10.44 -19.55
N ASN A 28 16.71 -9.99 -18.82
CA ASN A 28 16.54 -9.69 -17.41
C ASN A 28 15.53 -8.56 -17.14
N HIS A 29 15.25 -7.67 -18.10
CA HIS A 29 14.25 -6.61 -17.92
C HIS A 29 12.86 -7.22 -17.77
N ASP A 30 12.53 -8.13 -18.68
CA ASP A 30 11.26 -8.82 -18.70
C ASP A 30 11.07 -9.60 -17.38
N LEU A 31 12.11 -10.29 -16.94
CA LEU A 31 12.11 -11.05 -15.68
C LEU A 31 11.92 -10.16 -14.45
N TYR A 32 12.66 -9.05 -14.35
CA TYR A 32 12.59 -8.18 -13.17
C TYR A 32 11.24 -7.48 -13.08
N PHE A 33 10.73 -6.96 -14.21
CA PHE A 33 9.39 -6.38 -14.28
C PHE A 33 8.33 -7.39 -13.87
N ARG A 34 8.32 -8.59 -14.48
CA ARG A 34 7.34 -9.65 -14.17
C ARG A 34 7.45 -10.15 -12.72
N SER A 35 8.66 -10.22 -12.17
CA SER A 35 8.87 -10.56 -10.75
C SER A 35 8.22 -9.52 -9.84
N LYS A 36 8.41 -8.23 -10.13
CA LYS A 36 7.86 -7.14 -9.31
C LYS A 36 6.36 -6.98 -9.48
N GLN A 37 5.85 -7.19 -10.68
CA GLN A 37 4.40 -7.24 -10.94
C GLN A 37 3.76 -8.33 -10.08
N LYS A 38 4.33 -9.54 -10.07
CA LYS A 38 3.84 -10.65 -9.25
C LYS A 38 3.88 -10.35 -7.75
N GLU A 39 5.02 -9.87 -7.23
CA GLU A 39 5.14 -9.49 -5.83
C GLU A 39 4.11 -8.42 -5.43
N LEU A 40 3.84 -7.44 -6.32
CA LEU A 40 2.82 -6.41 -6.10
C LEU A 40 1.42 -7.02 -6.00
N VAL A 41 1.04 -7.92 -6.92
CA VAL A 41 -0.26 -8.59 -6.90
C VAL A 41 -0.43 -9.48 -5.66
N GLU A 42 0.63 -10.16 -5.22
CA GLU A 42 0.63 -10.96 -3.99
C GLU A 42 0.36 -10.10 -2.74
N GLN A 43 1.02 -8.94 -2.61
CA GLN A 43 0.73 -7.98 -1.53
C GLN A 43 -0.68 -7.40 -1.64
N TYR A 44 -1.16 -7.16 -2.87
CA TYR A 44 -2.51 -6.68 -3.11
C TYR A 44 -3.57 -7.71 -2.68
N SER A 45 -3.32 -8.99 -2.97
CA SER A 45 -4.17 -10.08 -2.49
C SER A 45 -4.21 -10.12 -0.96
N ALA A 46 -3.07 -9.97 -0.29
CA ALA A 46 -3.03 -9.92 1.17
C ALA A 46 -3.83 -8.73 1.74
N ALA A 47 -3.70 -7.54 1.15
CA ALA A 47 -4.46 -6.35 1.55
C ALA A 47 -5.97 -6.61 1.52
N ARG A 48 -6.46 -7.20 0.43
CA ARG A 48 -7.89 -7.49 0.25
C ARG A 48 -8.38 -8.62 1.14
N ILE A 49 -7.55 -9.61 1.45
CA ILE A 49 -7.90 -10.65 2.43
C ILE A 49 -8.20 -10.00 3.78
N PHE A 50 -7.27 -9.21 4.31
CA PHE A 50 -7.47 -8.56 5.61
C PHE A 50 -8.62 -7.54 5.59
N LEU A 51 -8.80 -6.81 4.49
CA LEU A 51 -9.93 -5.89 4.40
C LEU A 51 -11.28 -6.64 4.36
N ARG A 52 -11.36 -7.80 3.71
CA ARG A 52 -12.54 -8.68 3.74
C ARG A 52 -12.84 -9.23 5.13
N GLU A 53 -11.80 -9.61 5.88
CA GLU A 53 -11.96 -10.09 7.26
C GLU A 53 -12.58 -9.03 8.19
N THR A 54 -12.59 -7.75 7.81
CA THR A 54 -13.34 -6.74 8.57
C THR A 54 -14.86 -6.93 8.55
N GLU A 55 -15.38 -7.75 7.63
CA GLU A 55 -16.79 -8.14 7.52
C GLU A 55 -17.00 -9.64 7.81
N THR A 56 -16.07 -10.27 8.54
CA THR A 56 -16.19 -11.69 8.87
C THR A 56 -17.39 -11.96 9.80
N ASP A 57 -18.07 -13.07 9.57
CA ASP A 57 -19.11 -13.60 10.45
C ASP A 57 -18.60 -14.75 11.33
N ASP A 58 -17.42 -15.31 11.00
CA ASP A 58 -16.79 -16.44 11.71
C ASP A 58 -15.94 -15.96 12.91
N TRP A 59 -16.62 -15.34 13.88
CA TRP A 59 -15.94 -14.78 15.05
C TRP A 59 -15.37 -15.85 15.99
N GLU A 60 -15.95 -17.04 16.00
CA GLU A 60 -15.50 -18.18 16.82
C GLU A 60 -14.10 -18.66 16.43
N HIS A 61 -13.68 -18.43 15.19
CA HIS A 61 -12.29 -18.66 14.76
C HIS A 61 -11.28 -17.77 15.49
N TRP A 62 -11.67 -16.52 15.79
CA TRP A 62 -10.76 -15.48 16.26
C TRP A 62 -10.73 -15.35 17.79
N PHE A 63 -11.88 -15.56 18.45
CA PHE A 63 -11.96 -15.56 19.90
C PHE A 63 -13.16 -16.39 20.38
N ASN A 64 -13.08 -16.90 21.62
CA ASN A 64 -14.20 -17.58 22.24
C ASN A 64 -15.29 -16.56 22.61
N PRO A 65 -16.51 -16.67 22.07
CA PRO A 65 -17.59 -15.76 22.43
C PRO A 65 -17.85 -15.79 23.94
N VAL A 66 -18.19 -14.62 24.47
CA VAL A 66 -18.53 -14.45 25.89
C VAL A 66 -20.02 -14.18 26.03
N GLU A 67 -20.61 -14.56 27.17
CA GLU A 67 -22.04 -14.37 27.45
C GLU A 67 -22.45 -12.89 27.55
N ASP A 68 -21.52 -12.01 27.91
CA ASP A 68 -21.75 -10.56 27.96
C ASP A 68 -21.75 -9.97 26.54
N ASP A 69 -22.93 -9.57 26.06
CA ASP A 69 -23.15 -8.98 24.74
C ASP A 69 -22.28 -7.74 24.47
N VAL A 70 -22.06 -6.89 25.48
CA VAL A 70 -21.26 -5.66 25.34
C VAL A 70 -19.79 -6.02 25.17
N ALA A 71 -19.29 -6.92 26.02
CA ALA A 71 -17.92 -7.42 25.92
C ALA A 71 -17.69 -8.18 24.60
N ASN A 72 -18.65 -9.01 24.19
CA ASN A 72 -18.60 -9.75 22.94
C ASN A 72 -18.54 -8.79 21.74
N LYS A 73 -19.36 -7.73 21.73
CA LYS A 73 -19.33 -6.68 20.70
C LYS A 73 -17.99 -5.94 20.69
N ALA A 74 -17.43 -5.63 21.86
CA ALA A 74 -16.13 -4.98 21.97
C ALA A 74 -15.01 -5.85 21.38
N PHE A 75 -15.00 -7.16 21.65
CA PHE A 75 -14.03 -8.08 21.05
C PHE A 75 -14.12 -8.11 19.53
N LYS A 76 -15.33 -8.20 18.97
CA LYS A 76 -15.52 -8.13 17.50
C LYS A 76 -14.92 -6.86 16.91
N LEU A 77 -15.17 -5.70 17.51
CA LEU A 77 -14.62 -4.43 17.04
C LEU A 77 -13.10 -4.34 17.20
N ILE A 78 -12.53 -4.90 18.27
CA ILE A 78 -11.08 -4.97 18.48
C ILE A 78 -10.42 -5.80 17.36
N PHE A 79 -10.90 -7.01 17.08
CA PHE A 79 -10.37 -7.83 15.99
C PHE A 79 -10.58 -7.19 14.63
N ARG A 80 -11.77 -6.62 14.38
CA ARG A 80 -12.06 -5.85 13.17
C ARG A 80 -11.06 -4.71 12.95
N SER A 81 -10.66 -4.01 14.01
CA SER A 81 -9.62 -2.98 13.92
C SER A 81 -8.25 -3.54 13.57
N HIS A 82 -7.88 -4.73 14.05
CA HIS A 82 -6.63 -5.38 13.67
C HIS A 82 -6.59 -5.75 12.19
N PHE A 83 -7.71 -6.25 11.65
CA PHE A 83 -7.83 -6.54 10.22
C PHE A 83 -7.73 -5.26 9.37
N TYR A 84 -8.41 -4.19 9.79
CA TYR A 84 -8.29 -2.88 9.15
C TYR A 84 -6.85 -2.34 9.17
N GLU A 85 -6.20 -2.33 10.34
CA GLU A 85 -4.83 -1.85 10.48
C GLU A 85 -3.87 -2.68 9.62
N THR A 86 -4.03 -4.01 9.60
CA THR A 86 -3.20 -4.90 8.78
C THR A 86 -3.39 -4.62 7.30
N ALA A 87 -4.64 -4.49 6.84
CA ALA A 87 -4.94 -4.11 5.46
C ALA A 87 -4.29 -2.75 5.12
N LEU A 88 -4.44 -1.75 5.99
CA LEU A 88 -3.88 -0.41 5.81
C LEU A 88 -2.36 -0.43 5.59
N PHE A 89 -1.63 -1.31 6.29
CA PHE A 89 -0.19 -1.51 6.07
C PHE A 89 0.10 -2.09 4.69
N TYR A 90 -0.62 -3.14 4.27
CA TYR A 90 -0.46 -3.70 2.92
C TYR A 90 -0.81 -2.68 1.82
N TYR A 91 -1.88 -1.90 1.97
CA TYR A 91 -2.23 -0.83 1.03
C TYR A 91 -1.10 0.18 0.85
N ASN A 92 -0.44 0.58 1.93
CA ASN A 92 0.73 1.47 1.84
C ASN A 92 1.95 0.75 1.22
N ALA A 93 2.16 -0.53 1.53
CA ALA A 93 3.22 -1.32 0.91
C ALA A 93 3.04 -1.48 -0.61
N ILE A 94 1.81 -1.58 -1.11
CA ILE A 94 1.52 -1.65 -2.56
C ILE A 94 1.90 -0.35 -3.26
N VAL A 95 1.58 0.81 -2.64
CA VAL A 95 2.02 2.12 -3.14
C VAL A 95 3.54 2.15 -3.23
N ASP A 96 4.22 1.70 -2.18
CA ASP A 96 5.68 1.63 -2.17
C ASP A 96 6.19 0.62 -3.23
N LEU A 97 5.56 -0.54 -3.43
CA LEU A 97 5.96 -1.47 -4.48
C LEU A 97 5.71 -0.95 -5.90
N SER A 98 4.75 -0.05 -6.09
CA SER A 98 4.46 0.54 -7.40
C SER A 98 5.62 1.39 -7.92
N TRP A 99 6.28 2.16 -7.03
CA TRP A 99 7.49 2.87 -7.44
C TRP A 99 8.66 1.90 -7.60
N THR A 100 8.76 0.82 -6.80
CA THR A 100 9.85 -0.16 -6.94
C THR A 100 9.74 -0.87 -8.28
N LEU A 101 8.51 -1.21 -8.70
CA LEU A 101 8.22 -1.76 -10.01
C LEU A 101 8.72 -0.83 -11.13
N CYS A 102 8.36 0.45 -11.08
CA CYS A 102 8.78 1.41 -12.10
C CYS A 102 10.29 1.67 -12.06
N TYR A 103 10.89 1.77 -10.88
CA TYR A 103 12.34 1.96 -10.75
C TYR A 103 13.06 0.76 -11.31
N VAL A 104 12.77 -0.47 -10.88
CA VAL A 104 13.44 -1.66 -11.42
C VAL A 104 13.22 -1.78 -12.93
N SER A 105 12.08 -1.31 -13.45
CA SER A 105 11.79 -1.27 -14.89
C SER A 105 12.51 -0.15 -15.64
N ALA A 106 12.85 0.96 -14.98
CA ALA A 106 13.47 2.13 -15.61
C ALA A 106 14.95 2.32 -15.26
N GLU A 107 15.41 1.77 -14.14
CA GLU A 107 16.76 1.82 -13.58
C GLU A 107 17.71 0.89 -14.37
N PHE A 108 17.56 0.92 -15.69
CA PHE A 108 18.55 0.51 -16.67
C PHE A 108 19.78 1.44 -16.73
N ALA A 109 19.95 2.24 -15.67
CA ALA A 109 21.16 2.90 -15.27
C ALA A 109 21.68 2.38 -13.92
N CYS A 110 21.40 1.12 -13.56
CA CYS A 110 22.10 0.43 -12.49
C CYS A 110 23.61 0.57 -12.71
N SER A 111 24.24 1.50 -12.00
CA SER A 111 25.67 1.65 -11.99
C SER A 111 26.23 0.74 -10.91
N GLN A 112 26.80 -0.40 -11.28
CA GLN A 112 27.74 -1.04 -10.36
C GLN A 112 29.07 -0.30 -10.49
N GLN A 113 29.52 0.33 -9.40
CA GLN A 113 30.80 1.05 -9.35
C GLN A 113 30.94 2.12 -10.46
N GLY A 114 29.86 2.83 -10.80
CA GLY A 114 29.87 3.88 -11.82
C GLY A 114 29.83 3.41 -13.28
N LYS A 115 29.60 2.11 -13.56
CA LYS A 115 29.42 1.58 -14.92
C LYS A 115 28.03 1.00 -15.14
N ARG A 116 27.42 1.34 -16.28
CA ARG A 116 26.13 0.81 -16.72
C ARG A 116 26.22 -0.70 -16.92
N VAL A 117 25.40 -1.46 -16.20
CA VAL A 117 25.30 -2.92 -16.36
C VAL A 117 24.50 -3.24 -17.62
N ASP A 118 25.04 -4.11 -18.48
CA ASP A 118 24.34 -4.62 -19.66
C ASP A 118 23.35 -5.71 -19.26
N LEU A 119 22.06 -5.46 -19.47
CA LEU A 119 20.96 -6.39 -19.17
C LEU A 119 20.25 -6.88 -20.44
N SER A 120 20.86 -6.69 -21.61
CA SER A 120 20.31 -7.11 -22.91
C SER A 120 20.16 -8.62 -23.08
N GLY A 121 20.70 -9.42 -22.15
CA GLY A 121 20.57 -10.87 -22.11
C GLY A 121 20.02 -11.43 -20.79
N ILE A 122 19.95 -12.75 -20.71
CA ILE A 122 19.63 -13.49 -19.49
C ILE A 122 20.91 -13.72 -18.71
N ARG A 123 20.90 -13.40 -17.42
CA ARG A 123 22.04 -13.65 -16.50
C ARG A 123 21.83 -14.94 -15.70
N PRO A 124 22.91 -15.56 -15.17
CA PRO A 124 22.81 -16.61 -14.17
C PRO A 124 21.92 -16.18 -12.99
N ILE A 125 21.23 -17.14 -12.36
CA ILE A 125 20.21 -16.89 -11.32
C ILE A 125 20.76 -16.00 -10.19
N ASP A 126 21.94 -16.31 -9.65
CA ASP A 126 22.54 -15.57 -8.54
C ASP A 126 22.92 -14.14 -8.91
N GLU A 127 23.40 -13.93 -10.15
CA GLU A 127 23.75 -12.62 -10.67
C GLU A 127 22.49 -11.79 -10.91
N ALA A 128 21.45 -12.39 -11.52
CA ALA A 128 20.16 -11.75 -11.75
C ALA A 128 19.50 -11.32 -10.43
N ALA A 129 19.49 -12.21 -9.43
CA ALA A 129 18.96 -11.91 -8.10
C ALA A 129 19.76 -10.77 -7.43
N THR A 130 21.10 -10.82 -7.46
CA THR A 130 21.95 -9.79 -6.86
C THR A 130 21.72 -8.42 -7.51
N LEU A 131 21.58 -8.38 -8.84
CA LEU A 131 21.32 -7.14 -9.58
C LEU A 131 19.96 -6.55 -9.23
N LEU A 132 18.91 -7.37 -9.18
CA LEU A 132 17.58 -6.93 -8.75
C LEU A 132 17.61 -6.36 -7.33
N ARG A 133 18.24 -7.06 -6.37
CA ARG A 133 18.36 -6.59 -4.99
C ARG A 133 19.20 -5.31 -4.87
N SER A 134 20.15 -5.09 -5.79
CA SER A 134 20.90 -3.84 -5.84
C SER A 134 20.05 -2.67 -6.33
N ALA A 135 19.21 -2.87 -7.37
CA ALA A 135 18.30 -1.85 -7.87
C ALA A 135 17.27 -1.43 -6.80
N GLU A 136 16.70 -2.41 -6.11
CA GLU A 136 15.73 -2.17 -5.01
C GLU A 136 16.27 -1.23 -3.91
N ARG A 137 17.58 -1.24 -3.64
CA ARG A 137 18.19 -0.39 -2.60
C ARG A 137 18.27 1.08 -2.99
N ASN A 138 18.22 1.39 -4.28
CA ASN A 138 18.29 2.76 -4.80
C ASN A 138 16.92 3.44 -4.89
N VAL A 139 15.86 2.68 -4.63
CA VAL A 139 14.48 3.16 -4.66
C VAL A 139 14.24 4.08 -3.46
N THR A 140 13.76 5.27 -3.75
CA THR A 140 13.44 6.31 -2.76
C THR A 140 12.08 6.91 -3.06
N ALA A 141 11.49 7.61 -2.08
CA ALA A 141 10.21 8.28 -2.28
C ALA A 141 10.28 9.30 -3.43
N PRO A 142 9.22 9.48 -4.24
CA PRO A 142 9.24 10.33 -5.43
C PRO A 142 9.60 11.79 -5.19
N THR A 143 9.36 12.28 -3.98
CA THR A 143 9.62 13.66 -3.58
C THR A 143 10.83 13.78 -2.64
N ALA A 144 11.66 12.73 -2.51
CA ALA A 144 12.88 12.83 -1.73
C ALA A 144 13.88 13.79 -2.40
N GLU A 145 14.64 14.56 -1.61
CA GLU A 145 15.59 15.56 -2.11
C GLU A 145 16.66 14.94 -3.05
N ASN A 146 17.07 13.70 -2.77
CA ASN A 146 18.01 12.93 -3.60
C ASN A 146 17.30 11.82 -4.40
N ASN A 147 16.03 12.02 -4.79
CA ASN A 147 15.36 11.03 -5.62
C ASN A 147 16.01 10.94 -7.01
N PRO A 148 16.09 9.75 -7.62
CA PRO A 148 16.73 9.60 -8.93
C PRO A 148 15.78 9.91 -10.10
N PHE A 149 14.56 10.44 -9.91
CA PHE A 149 13.66 10.67 -11.05
C PHE A 149 14.20 11.67 -12.05
N GLU A 150 14.85 12.76 -11.63
CA GLU A 150 15.46 13.68 -12.58
C GLU A 150 16.52 12.99 -13.45
N TYR A 151 17.36 12.16 -12.81
CA TYR A 151 18.35 11.35 -13.51
C TYR A 151 17.70 10.31 -14.44
N LEU A 152 16.69 9.59 -13.97
CA LEU A 152 15.98 8.57 -14.75
C LEU A 152 15.22 9.19 -15.92
N ARG A 153 14.64 10.38 -15.78
CA ARG A 153 14.01 11.13 -16.88
C ARG A 153 15.01 11.45 -18.00
N MET A 154 16.25 11.79 -17.63
CA MET A 154 17.31 12.06 -18.61
C MET A 154 17.80 10.78 -19.30
N MET A 155 17.95 9.69 -18.53
CA MET A 155 18.55 8.44 -19.03
C MET A 155 17.57 7.52 -19.74
N CYS A 156 16.29 7.58 -19.38
CA CYS A 156 15.20 6.72 -19.84
C CYS A 156 13.97 7.59 -20.15
N PRO A 157 14.04 8.50 -21.14
CA PRO A 157 12.95 9.42 -21.46
C PRO A 157 11.66 8.69 -21.86
N GLU A 158 11.74 7.47 -22.37
CA GLU A 158 10.59 6.61 -22.66
C GLU A 158 9.76 6.26 -21.42
N PHE A 159 10.34 6.31 -20.22
CA PHE A 159 9.66 6.06 -18.94
C PHE A 159 9.06 7.32 -18.29
N ILE A 160 9.24 8.51 -18.88
CA ILE A 160 8.64 9.75 -18.38
C ILE A 160 7.13 9.60 -18.07
N PRO A 161 6.30 8.97 -18.93
CA PRO A 161 4.88 8.79 -18.63
C PRO A 161 4.60 7.96 -17.38
N ALA A 162 5.46 6.97 -17.06
CA ALA A 162 5.33 6.17 -15.85
C ALA A 162 5.77 6.95 -14.60
N PHE A 163 6.83 7.77 -14.73
CA PHE A 163 7.29 8.64 -13.66
C PHE A 163 6.27 9.72 -13.29
N ASP A 164 5.66 10.35 -14.30
CA ASP A 164 4.59 11.33 -14.10
C ASP A 164 3.42 10.69 -13.33
N GLN A 165 3.01 9.47 -13.70
CA GLN A 165 1.94 8.75 -13.00
C GLN A 165 2.25 8.51 -11.52
N ILE A 166 3.48 8.09 -11.20
CA ILE A 166 3.90 7.88 -9.79
C ILE A 166 3.89 9.18 -9.02
N ILE A 167 4.47 10.24 -9.58
CA ILE A 167 4.58 11.54 -8.91
C ILE A 167 3.19 12.14 -8.67
N ASP A 168 2.33 12.11 -9.69
CA ASP A 168 0.96 12.63 -9.60
C ASP A 168 0.14 11.86 -8.55
N PHE A 169 0.23 10.53 -8.56
CA PHE A 169 -0.45 9.71 -7.56
C PHE A 169 0.10 9.98 -6.15
N TRP A 170 1.42 10.03 -6.00
CA TRP A 170 2.06 10.27 -4.71
C TRP A 170 1.70 11.62 -4.11
N ASN A 171 1.69 12.69 -4.91
CA ASN A 171 1.33 14.03 -4.46
C ASN A 171 -0.11 14.09 -3.91
N ALA A 172 -1.03 13.31 -4.48
CA ALA A 172 -2.39 13.20 -3.94
C ALA A 172 -2.44 12.26 -2.72
N PHE A 173 -1.69 11.16 -2.74
CA PHE A 173 -1.72 10.14 -1.70
C PHE A 173 -1.01 10.57 -0.41
N SER A 174 0.09 11.32 -0.49
CA SER A 174 0.93 11.70 0.65
C SER A 174 0.16 12.46 1.72
N ASP A 175 -0.81 13.27 1.30
CA ASP A 175 -1.66 14.10 2.17
C ASP A 175 -3.03 13.48 2.47
N SER A 176 -3.30 12.26 1.98
CA SER A 176 -4.56 11.55 2.20
C SER A 176 -4.75 11.10 3.65
N GLU A 177 -6.00 10.92 4.08
CA GLU A 177 -6.31 10.36 5.40
C GLU A 177 -5.78 8.93 5.57
N ILE A 178 -5.73 8.14 4.50
CA ILE A 178 -5.16 6.79 4.50
C ILE A 178 -3.68 6.84 4.87
N ARG A 179 -2.91 7.73 4.23
CA ARG A 179 -1.49 7.90 4.54
C ARG A 179 -1.26 8.45 5.94
N LYS A 180 -2.09 9.41 6.39
CA LYS A 180 -2.02 9.94 7.76
C LYS A 180 -2.28 8.87 8.81
N ARG A 181 -3.34 8.06 8.65
CA ARG A 181 -3.67 6.95 9.56
C ARG A 181 -2.57 5.90 9.57
N TYR A 182 -2.03 5.52 8.41
CA TYR A 182 -0.90 4.60 8.34
C TYR A 182 0.33 5.14 9.08
N ASN A 183 0.70 6.40 8.83
CA ASN A 183 1.84 7.02 9.51
C ASN A 183 1.63 7.09 11.03
N PHE A 184 0.39 7.34 11.48
CA PHE A 184 0.06 7.25 12.89
C PHE A 184 0.28 5.84 13.42
N CYS A 185 -0.31 4.81 12.79
CA CYS A 185 -0.16 3.41 13.22
C CYS A 185 1.31 2.97 13.25
N LYS A 186 2.08 3.34 12.22
CA LYS A 186 3.50 2.99 12.08
C LYS A 186 4.42 3.66 13.08
N HIS A 187 4.17 4.93 13.44
CA HIS A 187 5.11 5.72 14.25
C HIS A 187 4.63 6.07 15.65
N LYS A 188 3.32 6.12 15.87
CA LYS A 188 2.68 6.65 17.09
C LYS A 188 1.83 5.61 17.82
N GLY A 189 1.64 4.43 17.21
CA GLY A 189 0.90 3.32 17.79
C GLY A 189 -0.59 3.33 17.41
N ARG A 190 -1.42 2.69 18.21
CA ARG A 190 -2.81 2.39 17.86
C ARG A 190 -3.77 3.56 18.10
N PRO A 191 -4.64 3.93 17.15
CA PRO A 191 -5.64 4.97 17.35
C PRO A 191 -6.78 4.52 18.30
N ALA A 192 -7.57 5.49 18.76
CA ALA A 192 -8.77 5.28 19.56
C ALA A 192 -10.00 5.23 18.64
N TYR A 193 -10.49 4.03 18.34
CA TYR A 193 -11.64 3.84 17.46
C TYR A 193 -12.94 4.17 18.20
N GLN A 194 -13.72 5.11 17.67
CA GLN A 194 -14.90 5.66 18.34
C GLN A 194 -15.88 4.56 18.80
N GLU A 195 -16.14 3.58 17.94
CA GLU A 195 -17.07 2.47 18.22
C GLU A 195 -16.58 1.56 19.36
N ILE A 196 -15.27 1.46 19.58
CA ILE A 196 -14.69 0.70 20.68
C ILE A 196 -14.76 1.55 21.96
N GLU A 197 -14.35 2.82 21.87
CA GLU A 197 -14.30 3.72 23.02
C GLU A 197 -15.71 3.97 23.59
N ASP A 198 -16.74 4.01 22.74
CA ASP A 198 -18.15 4.13 23.14
C ASP A 198 -18.65 2.92 23.95
N LEU A 199 -18.03 1.74 23.79
CA LEU A 199 -18.34 0.53 24.57
C LEU A 199 -17.54 0.48 25.88
N SER A 200 -16.34 1.05 25.91
CA SER A 200 -15.57 1.20 27.14
C SER A 200 -16.09 2.40 27.95
N SER A 201 -17.28 2.24 28.53
CA SER A 201 -17.87 3.28 29.36
C SER A 201 -17.04 3.51 30.63
N GLY A 202 -16.43 4.69 30.75
CA GLY A 202 -16.17 5.27 32.06
C GLY A 202 -15.01 6.24 32.12
N ARG A 203 -15.21 7.47 31.61
CA ARG A 203 -14.43 8.60 32.14
C ARG A 203 -14.65 8.64 33.64
N VAL A 204 -13.64 8.21 34.40
CA VAL A 204 -13.74 8.06 35.86
C VAL A 204 -13.98 9.40 36.54
N MET A 205 -13.41 10.48 36.01
CA MET A 205 -13.56 11.83 36.55
C MET A 205 -13.39 12.89 35.44
N GLY A 206 -14.20 13.94 35.47
CA GLY A 206 -14.08 15.11 34.59
C GLY A 206 -13.55 16.33 35.33
N PHE A 207 -12.60 17.06 34.74
CA PHE A 207 -12.17 18.36 35.26
C PHE A 207 -12.82 19.48 34.45
N TYR A 208 -13.34 20.51 35.14
CA TYR A 208 -13.98 21.66 34.49
C TYR A 208 -13.41 22.95 35.03
N VAL A 209 -13.05 23.86 34.14
CA VAL A 209 -12.66 25.24 34.48
C VAL A 209 -13.82 26.15 34.11
N GLN A 210 -14.27 26.97 35.05
CA GLN A 210 -15.32 27.96 34.80
C GLN A 210 -14.72 29.35 34.65
N ASN A 211 -15.03 30.01 33.53
CA ASN A 211 -14.76 31.42 33.37
C ASN A 211 -15.71 32.22 34.29
N LYS A 212 -15.14 33.05 35.18
CA LYS A 212 -15.93 33.80 36.18
C LYS A 212 -16.71 34.96 35.59
N ASP A 213 -16.28 35.50 34.46
CA ASP A 213 -16.88 36.68 33.83
C ASP A 213 -18.00 36.28 32.85
N THR A 214 -17.83 35.17 32.14
CA THR A 214 -18.83 34.66 31.17
C THR A 214 -19.68 33.51 31.69
N GLY A 215 -19.27 32.87 32.78
CA GLY A 215 -19.92 31.68 33.35
C GLY A 215 -19.67 30.38 32.57
N GLU A 216 -18.97 30.45 31.44
CA GLU A 216 -18.69 29.33 30.55
C GLU A 216 -17.83 28.26 31.24
N LYS A 217 -18.24 26.98 31.10
CA LYS A 217 -17.49 25.84 31.63
C LYS A 217 -16.79 25.12 30.49
N THR A 218 -15.46 25.05 30.57
CA THR A 218 -14.63 24.29 29.64
C THR A 218 -14.20 22.99 30.31
N GLN A 219 -14.46 21.86 29.64
CA GLN A 219 -13.97 20.56 30.09
C GLN A 219 -12.48 20.42 29.76
N MET A 220 -11.69 20.04 30.76
CA MET A 220 -10.26 19.78 30.61
C MET A 220 -10.03 18.29 30.39
N ALA A 221 -8.94 17.94 29.71
CA ALA A 221 -8.53 16.56 29.49
C ALA A 221 -8.39 15.83 30.84
N SER A 222 -9.05 14.68 30.94
CA SER A 222 -9.12 13.90 32.17
C SER A 222 -9.25 12.39 31.91
N ASP A 223 -9.43 11.99 30.66
CA ASP A 223 -9.41 10.61 30.19
C ASP A 223 -8.27 10.39 29.19
N ILE A 224 -7.75 9.15 29.09
CA ILE A 224 -6.70 8.81 28.11
C ILE A 224 -7.22 9.00 26.68
N ALA A 225 -8.51 8.77 26.44
CA ALA A 225 -9.15 8.98 25.14
C ALA A 225 -9.12 10.45 24.68
N ASP A 226 -9.05 11.43 25.61
CA ASP A 226 -9.07 12.87 25.28
C ASP A 226 -7.88 13.33 24.42
N VAL A 227 -6.77 12.59 24.49
CA VAL A 227 -5.51 12.96 23.84
C VAL A 227 -5.08 11.98 22.75
N ARG A 228 -5.79 10.86 22.59
CA ARG A 228 -5.50 9.88 21.54
C ARG A 228 -6.05 10.36 20.21
N TYR A 229 -5.34 10.03 19.13
CA TYR A 229 -5.88 10.22 17.78
C TYR A 229 -7.08 9.28 17.59
N SER A 230 -8.25 9.87 17.38
CA SER A 230 -9.53 9.15 17.33
C SER A 230 -10.26 9.39 16.02
N PHE A 231 -10.88 8.33 15.51
CA PHE A 231 -11.74 8.35 14.32
C PHE A 231 -12.66 7.10 14.30
N SER A 232 -13.69 7.13 13.46
CA SER A 232 -14.60 5.99 13.25
C SER A 232 -13.89 4.86 12.50
N LEU A 233 -13.96 3.64 13.04
CA LEU A 233 -13.48 2.43 12.38
C LEU A 233 -14.30 2.12 11.12
N GLU A 234 -15.62 2.30 11.18
CA GLU A 234 -16.51 2.06 10.04
C GLU A 234 -16.17 2.96 8.87
N ASP A 235 -16.10 4.28 9.10
CA ASP A 235 -15.75 5.25 8.07
C ASP A 235 -14.35 4.99 7.51
N ALA A 236 -13.41 4.55 8.35
CA ALA A 236 -12.05 4.26 7.92
C ALA A 236 -11.97 3.03 7.02
N ILE A 237 -12.72 1.97 7.31
CA ILE A 237 -12.85 0.79 6.45
C ILE A 237 -13.48 1.20 5.11
N ALA A 238 -14.60 1.92 5.13
CA ALA A 238 -15.28 2.36 3.92
C ALA A 238 -14.39 3.23 3.03
N GLN A 239 -13.61 4.15 3.62
CA GLN A 239 -12.64 4.97 2.89
C GLN A 239 -11.50 4.14 2.28
N LEU A 240 -11.07 3.07 2.95
CA LEU A 240 -10.03 2.19 2.42
C LEU A 240 -10.53 1.35 1.24
N VAL A 241 -11.80 0.92 1.27
CA VAL A 241 -12.49 0.27 0.14
C VAL A 241 -12.63 1.22 -1.05
N ASP A 242 -13.10 2.45 -0.81
CA ASP A 242 -13.20 3.47 -1.87
C ASP A 242 -11.83 3.76 -2.50
N PHE A 243 -10.79 3.88 -1.67
CA PHE A 243 -9.44 4.06 -2.17
C PHE A 243 -8.94 2.88 -2.99
N ASP A 244 -9.20 1.64 -2.56
CA ASP A 244 -8.85 0.44 -3.33
C ASP A 244 -9.42 0.51 -4.75
N ASP A 245 -10.75 0.62 -4.85
CA ASP A 245 -11.46 0.48 -6.11
C ASP A 245 -11.32 1.72 -7.02
N ASN A 246 -11.37 2.92 -6.42
CA ASN A 246 -11.49 4.16 -7.20
C ASN A 246 -10.17 4.92 -7.35
N LYS A 247 -9.11 4.55 -6.61
CA LYS A 247 -7.81 5.26 -6.65
C LYS A 247 -6.64 4.33 -6.91
N LEU A 248 -6.41 3.35 -6.05
CA LEU A 248 -5.22 2.50 -6.11
C LEU A 248 -5.28 1.55 -7.29
N PHE A 249 -6.36 0.78 -7.45
CA PHE A 249 -6.47 -0.18 -8.54
C PHE A 249 -6.34 0.48 -9.93
N PRO A 250 -7.06 1.57 -10.25
CA PRO A 250 -6.92 2.25 -11.53
C PRO A 250 -5.51 2.79 -11.77
N TYR A 251 -4.86 3.31 -10.73
CA TYR A 251 -3.47 3.78 -10.80
C TYR A 251 -2.50 2.64 -11.10
N ILE A 252 -2.55 1.54 -10.34
CA ILE A 252 -1.66 0.40 -10.50
C ILE A 252 -1.82 -0.21 -11.90
N ARG A 253 -3.07 -0.40 -12.36
CA ARG A 253 -3.34 -0.89 -13.72
C ARG A 253 -2.70 0.00 -14.77
N LYS A 254 -2.97 1.30 -14.72
CA LYS A 254 -2.44 2.27 -15.69
C LYS A 254 -0.91 2.28 -15.70
N LEU A 255 -0.29 2.18 -14.52
CA LEU A 255 1.16 2.12 -14.38
C LEU A 255 1.74 0.85 -15.01
N ILE A 256 1.16 -0.32 -14.72
CA ILE A 256 1.56 -1.61 -15.31
C ILE A 256 1.43 -1.55 -16.84
N ASP A 257 0.28 -1.14 -17.36
CA ASP A 257 0.02 -1.02 -18.81
C ASP A 257 1.06 -0.11 -19.48
N THR A 258 1.35 1.03 -18.85
CA THR A 258 2.36 1.99 -19.35
C THR A 258 3.75 1.36 -19.41
N ILE A 259 4.17 0.64 -18.36
CA ILE A 259 5.48 -0.01 -18.32
C ILE A 259 5.54 -1.16 -19.33
N GLU A 260 4.46 -1.94 -19.49
CA GLU A 260 4.38 -3.00 -20.48
C GLU A 260 4.50 -2.48 -21.92
N ASP A 261 3.85 -1.35 -22.23
CA ASP A 261 3.92 -0.72 -23.56
C ASP A 261 5.34 -0.24 -23.90
N ILE A 262 6.10 0.19 -22.89
CA ILE A 262 7.50 0.61 -23.02
C ILE A 262 8.42 -0.61 -23.19
N LEU A 263 8.36 -1.58 -22.26
CA LEU A 263 9.29 -2.71 -22.22
C LEU A 263 9.00 -3.76 -23.31
N LYS A 264 7.72 -3.94 -23.64
CA LYS A 264 7.19 -5.02 -24.47
C LYS A 264 7.78 -6.37 -24.05
N PRO A 265 7.47 -6.85 -22.83
CA PRO A 265 8.09 -8.05 -22.29
C PRO A 265 7.88 -9.25 -23.21
N SER A 266 8.88 -10.13 -23.31
CA SER A 266 8.73 -11.37 -24.08
C SER A 266 7.50 -12.16 -23.59
N PRO A 267 6.67 -12.72 -24.50
CA PRO A 267 5.55 -13.58 -24.14
C PRO A 267 5.96 -14.91 -23.49
N MET A 268 7.28 -15.17 -23.39
CA MET A 268 7.85 -16.35 -22.73
C MET A 268 7.86 -16.25 -21.19
N ILE A 269 7.63 -15.06 -20.61
CA ILE A 269 7.68 -14.82 -19.15
C ILE A 269 6.32 -14.35 -18.62
#